data_AF-A0A5P3AJC8-F1
#
_entry.id   AF-A0A5P3AJC8-F1
#
_cell.length_a   1.000
_cell.length_b   1.000
_cell.length_c   1.000
_cell.angle_alpha   90.00
_cell.angle_beta   90.00
_cell.angle_gamma   90.00
#
_symmetry.space_group_name_H-M   'P 1'
#
loop_
_entity.id
_entity.type
_entity.pdbx_description
1 polymer ?
#
loop_
_entity_poly.entity_id
_entity_poly.type
_entity_poly.pdbx_seq_one_letter_code
_entity_poly.pdbx_strand_id
1 'polypeptide(L)'
;MADIEGAAATVFVVGAGGDRIIHGMSERDVIAVDCAGIKDFAALRRCLSEDGRWGTRIALPDGSVTRIAGLDYRTLGAERFRFGMAPVCFLRGTLIETATGARRIETLTPGDMIRTFDRGWQPLRHVSRSTHDFGPGPQAMKPVRLKPHALARGVPERELLVSPGHRIGLPATAPRVLLAARKLRHLAGVSDRANCRLARYFNLLMERHELVRANGAWAETLLVTDATIRAAGLPEALQGLARQMVRPLAANAAEAARGVEA
;
A
#
# COMPACT_ATOMS: atom_id res chain seq x y z
N MET A 1 14.80 -23.16 -25.64
CA MET A 1 14.39 -23.12 -24.22
C MET A 1 14.40 -21.67 -23.77
N ALA A 2 13.26 -20.98 -23.92
CA ALA A 2 13.11 -19.63 -23.39
C ALA A 2 12.50 -19.75 -21.99
N ASP A 3 13.28 -19.39 -20.98
CA ASP A 3 12.80 -19.13 -19.63
C ASP A 3 11.78 -18.00 -19.68
N ILE A 4 10.51 -18.35 -19.56
CA ILE A 4 9.46 -17.38 -19.23
C ILE A 4 9.50 -17.25 -17.72
N GLU A 5 10.32 -16.31 -17.23
CA GLU A 5 10.16 -15.72 -15.90
C GLU A 5 8.68 -15.44 -15.68
N GLY A 6 8.08 -16.11 -14.69
CA GLY A 6 6.68 -15.92 -14.35
C GLY A 6 6.43 -14.47 -13.92
N ALA A 7 5.91 -13.66 -14.83
CA ALA A 7 5.56 -12.28 -14.55
C ALA A 7 4.64 -12.19 -13.31
N ALA A 8 5.02 -11.35 -12.36
CA ALA A 8 4.28 -11.16 -11.11
C ALA A 8 2.90 -10.53 -11.38
N ALA A 9 1.90 -10.93 -10.60
CA ALA A 9 0.55 -10.36 -10.64
C ALA A 9 0.59 -8.83 -10.47
N THR A 10 -0.08 -8.12 -11.37
CA THR A 10 -0.22 -6.66 -11.35
C THR A 10 -1.58 -6.26 -10.77
N VAL A 11 -1.58 -5.27 -9.88
CA VAL A 11 -2.81 -4.67 -9.34
C VAL A 11 -3.12 -3.40 -10.13
N PHE A 12 -4.25 -3.36 -10.83
CA PHE A 12 -4.75 -2.19 -11.54
C PHE A 12 -5.80 -1.47 -10.71
N VAL A 13 -5.58 -0.19 -10.39
CA VAL A 13 -6.53 0.58 -9.57
C VAL A 13 -7.50 1.38 -10.43
N VAL A 14 -8.79 1.13 -10.23
CA VAL A 14 -9.92 1.79 -10.86
C VAL A 14 -10.61 2.65 -9.81
N GLY A 15 -10.68 3.95 -10.04
CA GLY A 15 -11.24 4.89 -9.06
C GLY A 15 -11.57 6.21 -9.71
N ALA A 16 -11.97 7.19 -8.89
CA ALA A 16 -12.33 8.52 -9.33
C ALA A 16 -11.25 9.13 -10.25
N GLY A 17 -11.61 9.57 -11.45
CA GLY A 17 -10.69 10.13 -12.45
C GLY A 17 -11.23 10.09 -13.89
N GLY A 18 -10.55 10.75 -14.82
CA GLY A 18 -10.97 10.79 -16.23
C GLY A 18 -10.98 9.42 -16.93
N ASP A 19 -11.57 9.40 -18.13
CA ASP A 19 -11.69 8.21 -18.98
C ASP A 19 -10.34 7.56 -19.27
N ARG A 20 -10.23 6.24 -19.04
CA ARG A 20 -8.98 5.48 -19.31
C ARG A 20 -9.24 4.12 -19.95
N ILE A 21 -8.19 3.55 -20.56
CA ILE A 21 -8.19 2.19 -21.11
C ILE A 21 -6.99 1.41 -20.54
N ILE A 22 -7.24 0.22 -20.01
CA ILE A 22 -6.24 -0.74 -19.54
C ILE A 22 -6.06 -1.82 -20.61
N HIS A 23 -4.81 -2.12 -20.95
CA HIS A 23 -4.44 -3.15 -21.94
C HIS A 23 -3.53 -4.21 -21.32
N GLY A 24 -3.55 -5.42 -21.87
CA GLY A 24 -2.57 -6.46 -21.56
C GLY A 24 -2.68 -7.06 -20.16
N MET A 25 -3.88 -7.03 -19.55
CA MET A 25 -4.11 -7.71 -18.27
C MET A 25 -3.99 -9.23 -18.44
N SER A 26 -3.18 -9.85 -17.60
CA SER A 26 -3.10 -11.31 -17.46
C SER A 26 -4.19 -11.84 -16.54
N GLU A 27 -4.41 -13.16 -16.53
CA GLU A 27 -5.36 -13.80 -15.62
C GLU A 27 -4.97 -13.69 -14.15
N ARG A 28 -3.68 -13.43 -13.86
CA ARG A 28 -3.16 -13.27 -12.49
C ARG A 28 -3.33 -11.85 -11.96
N ASP A 29 -3.70 -10.90 -12.83
CA ASP A 29 -3.84 -9.50 -12.46
C ASP A 29 -5.19 -9.24 -11.78
N VAL A 30 -5.22 -8.22 -10.92
CA VAL A 30 -6.39 -7.90 -10.09
C VAL A 30 -6.76 -6.44 -10.25
N ILE A 31 -8.06 -6.14 -10.16
CA ILE A 31 -8.62 -4.80 -10.29
C ILE A 31 -8.98 -4.29 -8.89
N ALA A 32 -8.22 -3.35 -8.35
CA ALA A 32 -8.59 -2.67 -7.11
C ALA A 32 -9.53 -1.50 -7.40
N VAL A 33 -10.69 -1.49 -6.78
CA VAL A 33 -11.67 -0.42 -6.90
C VAL A 33 -11.55 0.53 -5.71
N ASP A 34 -11.13 1.76 -6.00
CA ASP A 34 -11.04 2.89 -5.08
C ASP A 34 -12.09 3.95 -5.45
N CYS A 35 -13.35 3.65 -5.13
CA CYS A 35 -14.47 4.55 -5.38
C CYS A 35 -15.37 4.62 -4.15
N ALA A 36 -15.72 5.85 -3.74
CA ALA A 36 -16.65 6.08 -2.65
C ALA A 36 -18.00 5.42 -2.97
N GLY A 37 -18.47 4.54 -2.08
CA GLY A 37 -19.75 3.83 -2.25
C GLY A 37 -19.64 2.44 -2.89
N ILE A 38 -18.51 2.07 -3.50
CA ILE A 38 -18.27 0.71 -4.00
C ILE A 38 -17.36 -0.04 -3.03
N LYS A 39 -17.97 -0.85 -2.15
CA LYS A 39 -17.27 -1.54 -1.06
C LYS A 39 -17.12 -3.05 -1.29
N ASP A 40 -17.81 -3.60 -2.28
CA ASP A 40 -17.79 -5.02 -2.60
C ASP A 40 -18.09 -5.25 -4.09
N PHE A 41 -17.96 -6.52 -4.51
CA PHE A 41 -18.19 -6.90 -5.89
C PHE A 41 -19.66 -6.77 -6.31
N ALA A 42 -20.61 -6.94 -5.38
CA ALA A 42 -22.02 -6.78 -5.70
C ALA A 42 -22.36 -5.32 -6.06
N ALA A 43 -21.80 -4.36 -5.33
CA ALA A 43 -21.89 -2.95 -5.64
C ALA A 43 -21.20 -2.62 -6.98
N LEU A 44 -20.01 -3.16 -7.22
CA LEU A 44 -19.28 -2.95 -8.48
C LEU A 44 -19.99 -3.53 -9.68
N ARG A 45 -20.65 -4.69 -9.55
CA ARG A 45 -21.28 -5.39 -10.68
C ARG A 45 -22.30 -4.53 -11.41
N ARG A 46 -22.90 -3.56 -10.71
CA ARG A 46 -23.84 -2.56 -11.25
C ARG A 46 -23.16 -1.50 -12.13
N CYS A 47 -21.84 -1.37 -12.02
CA CYS A 47 -20.99 -0.46 -12.79
C CYS A 47 -20.33 -1.15 -13.99
N LEU A 48 -20.43 -2.47 -14.12
CA LEU A 48 -19.81 -3.24 -15.20
C LEU A 48 -20.74 -3.34 -16.42
N SER A 49 -20.18 -3.11 -17.60
CA SER A 49 -20.86 -3.21 -18.89
C SER A 49 -19.85 -3.63 -19.96
N GLU A 50 -20.32 -4.03 -21.13
CA GLU A 50 -19.44 -4.19 -22.29
C GLU A 50 -18.97 -2.80 -22.77
N ASP A 51 -17.72 -2.70 -23.22
CA ASP A 51 -17.18 -1.45 -23.78
C ASP A 51 -17.51 -1.24 -25.27
N GLY A 52 -18.25 -2.17 -25.89
CA GLY A 52 -18.60 -2.19 -27.30
C GLY A 52 -17.50 -2.73 -28.22
N ARG A 53 -16.40 -3.24 -27.65
CA ARG A 53 -15.23 -3.78 -28.35
C ARG A 53 -14.70 -5.05 -27.68
N TRP A 54 -15.58 -5.92 -27.18
CA TRP A 54 -15.22 -7.16 -26.47
C TRP A 54 -14.34 -6.94 -25.23
N GLY A 55 -14.48 -5.79 -24.56
CA GLY A 55 -13.81 -5.44 -23.32
C GLY A 55 -14.79 -5.07 -22.21
N THR A 56 -14.24 -4.84 -21.01
CA THR A 56 -15.00 -4.48 -19.82
C THR A 56 -15.01 -2.97 -19.68
N ARG A 57 -16.19 -2.37 -19.53
CA ARG A 57 -16.37 -0.97 -19.13
C ARG A 57 -16.83 -0.89 -17.68
N ILE A 58 -16.07 -0.18 -16.85
CA ILE A 58 -16.37 0.13 -15.44
C ILE A 58 -16.77 1.61 -15.36
N ALA A 59 -18.06 1.89 -15.18
CA ALA A 59 -18.60 3.23 -15.01
C ALA A 59 -18.94 3.50 -13.55
N LEU A 60 -18.09 4.29 -12.88
CA LEU A 60 -18.20 4.59 -11.46
C LEU A 60 -19.27 5.66 -11.19
N PRO A 61 -19.85 5.70 -9.98
CA PRO A 61 -20.89 6.67 -9.60
C PRO A 61 -20.50 8.15 -9.74
N ASP A 62 -19.21 8.46 -9.72
CA ASP A 62 -18.68 9.81 -9.92
C ASP A 62 -18.55 10.21 -11.40
N GLY A 63 -19.01 9.36 -12.32
CA GLY A 63 -18.95 9.57 -13.78
C GLY A 63 -17.68 9.06 -14.44
N SER A 64 -16.70 8.60 -13.67
CA SER A 64 -15.42 8.07 -14.19
C SER A 64 -15.62 6.77 -14.96
N VAL A 65 -14.97 6.62 -16.11
CA VAL A 65 -15.03 5.39 -16.92
C VAL A 65 -13.65 4.78 -17.09
N THR A 66 -13.51 3.50 -16.73
CA THR A 66 -12.33 2.70 -17.10
C THR A 66 -12.75 1.58 -18.05
N ARG A 67 -12.08 1.48 -19.20
CA ARG A 67 -12.22 0.36 -20.14
C ARG A 67 -11.06 -0.61 -19.95
N ILE A 68 -11.30 -1.90 -20.09
CA ILE A 68 -10.29 -2.94 -20.01
C ILE A 68 -10.41 -3.76 -21.28
N ALA A 69 -9.42 -3.61 -22.16
CA ALA A 69 -9.43 -4.24 -23.47
C ALA A 69 -9.22 -5.76 -23.33
N GLY A 70 -10.05 -6.54 -24.03
CA GLY A 70 -9.93 -8.00 -24.10
C GLY A 70 -10.32 -8.73 -22.82
N LEU A 71 -11.03 -8.07 -21.90
CA LEU A 71 -11.54 -8.68 -20.68
C LEU A 71 -13.08 -8.68 -20.71
N ASP A 72 -13.72 -9.84 -20.72
CA ASP A 72 -15.18 -9.95 -20.66
C ASP A 72 -15.67 -9.83 -19.21
N TYR A 73 -16.47 -8.80 -18.90
CA TYR A 73 -16.93 -8.56 -17.54
C TYR A 73 -17.85 -9.66 -17.01
N ARG A 74 -18.50 -10.43 -17.90
CA ARG A 74 -19.44 -11.50 -17.55
C ARG A 74 -18.73 -12.72 -16.96
N THR A 75 -17.44 -12.88 -17.24
CA THR A 75 -16.62 -13.99 -16.75
C THR A 75 -15.83 -13.63 -15.49
N LEU A 76 -15.91 -12.38 -15.03
CA LEU A 76 -15.18 -11.93 -13.85
C LEU A 76 -15.91 -12.31 -12.57
N GLY A 77 -15.20 -13.00 -11.68
CA GLY A 77 -15.64 -13.20 -10.30
C GLY A 77 -15.03 -12.19 -9.34
N ALA A 78 -15.54 -12.22 -8.10
CA ALA A 78 -15.10 -11.32 -7.03
C ALA A 78 -13.60 -11.46 -6.70
N GLU A 79 -13.01 -12.63 -6.98
CA GLU A 79 -11.58 -12.93 -6.82
C GLU A 79 -10.67 -12.07 -7.68
N ARG A 80 -11.17 -11.49 -8.78
CA ARG A 80 -10.42 -10.54 -9.61
C ARG A 80 -10.49 -9.10 -9.09
N PHE A 81 -11.38 -8.79 -8.15
CA PHE A 81 -11.57 -7.44 -7.66
C PHE A 81 -11.11 -7.24 -6.21
N ARG A 82 -10.66 -6.02 -5.90
CA ARG A 82 -10.29 -5.61 -4.54
C ARG A 82 -11.06 -4.36 -4.18
N PHE A 83 -11.55 -4.24 -2.94
CA PHE A 83 -12.39 -3.12 -2.52
C PHE A 83 -11.89 -2.53 -1.20
N GLY A 84 -12.10 -1.22 -1.01
CA GLY A 84 -11.85 -0.56 0.28
C GLY A 84 -10.40 -0.61 0.75
N MET A 85 -9.46 -0.82 -0.17
CA MET A 85 -8.08 -1.07 0.18
C MET A 85 -7.29 0.23 0.28
N ALA A 86 -6.92 0.60 1.50
CA ALA A 86 -5.74 1.42 1.74
C ALA A 86 -4.56 0.48 1.99
N PRO A 87 -3.84 -0.01 0.96
CA PRO A 87 -2.68 -0.86 1.16
C PRO A 87 -1.65 -0.10 2.03
N VAL A 88 -0.97 -0.80 2.93
CA VAL A 88 0.04 -0.26 3.86
C VAL A 88 1.38 -0.21 3.15
N CYS A 89 1.65 0.82 2.35
CA CYS A 89 2.77 0.82 1.43
C CYS A 89 3.75 1.98 1.64
N PHE A 90 5.03 1.72 1.45
CA PHE A 90 6.06 2.73 1.23
C PHE A 90 6.10 3.14 -0.24
N LEU A 91 6.58 4.35 -0.55
CA LEU A 91 6.84 4.74 -1.94
C LEU A 91 8.23 4.31 -2.41
N ARG A 92 8.39 4.15 -3.73
CA ARG A 92 9.70 3.99 -4.39
C ARG A 92 10.69 5.04 -3.91
N GLY A 93 11.94 4.63 -3.69
CA GLY A 93 13.02 5.48 -3.23
C GLY A 93 13.08 5.62 -1.71
N THR A 94 12.11 5.10 -0.96
CA THR A 94 12.21 4.98 0.50
C THR A 94 13.46 4.17 0.85
N LEU A 95 14.33 4.71 1.68
CA LEU A 95 15.50 4.02 2.20
C LEU A 95 15.09 3.21 3.43
N ILE A 96 15.41 1.92 3.40
CA ILE A 96 15.20 0.99 4.51
C ILE A 96 16.57 0.64 5.08
N GLU A 97 16.69 0.70 6.40
CA GLU A 97 17.93 0.34 7.08
C GLU A 97 18.18 -1.17 7.00
N THR A 98 19.30 -1.55 6.38
CA THR A 98 19.75 -2.95 6.29
C THR A 98 21.10 -3.12 6.98
N ALA A 99 21.51 -4.37 7.22
CA ALA A 99 22.78 -4.68 7.88
C ALA A 99 24.01 -4.16 7.12
N THR A 100 23.86 -3.79 5.84
CA THR A 100 24.91 -3.25 4.97
C THR A 100 24.72 -1.75 4.67
N GLY A 101 23.89 -1.06 5.44
CA GLY A 101 23.55 0.34 5.26
C GLY A 101 22.17 0.55 4.66
N ALA A 102 21.73 1.80 4.54
CA ALA A 102 20.40 2.10 4.06
C ALA A 102 20.28 1.83 2.54
N ARG A 103 19.32 0.99 2.14
CA ARG A 103 19.07 0.63 0.73
C ARG A 103 17.70 1.10 0.28
N ARG A 104 17.58 1.44 -1.01
CA ARG A 104 16.29 1.78 -1.62
C ARG A 104 15.37 0.56 -1.61
N ILE A 105 14.13 0.76 -1.22
CA ILE A 105 13.14 -0.32 -1.09
C ILE A 105 12.96 -1.13 -2.37
N GLU A 106 13.03 -0.51 -3.54
CA GLU A 106 12.90 -1.20 -4.83
C GLU A 106 14.08 -2.11 -5.18
N THR A 107 15.18 -2.06 -4.42
CA THR A 107 16.36 -2.91 -4.59
C THR A 107 16.43 -4.07 -3.60
N LEU A 108 15.48 -4.14 -2.65
CA LEU A 108 15.49 -5.18 -1.63
C LEU A 108 14.98 -6.50 -2.18
N THR A 109 15.56 -7.59 -1.71
CA THR A 109 15.23 -8.97 -2.09
C THR A 109 15.05 -9.84 -0.86
N PRO A 110 14.27 -10.95 -0.95
CA PRO A 110 14.19 -11.92 0.14
C PRO A 110 15.57 -12.35 0.64
N GLY A 111 15.73 -12.48 1.95
CA GLY A 111 17.01 -12.76 2.60
C GLY A 111 17.79 -11.52 3.06
N ASP A 112 17.48 -10.33 2.54
CA ASP A 112 18.09 -9.09 3.03
C ASP A 112 17.81 -8.89 4.53
N MET A 113 18.85 -8.57 5.30
CA MET A 113 18.74 -8.36 6.76
C MET A 113 18.30 -6.93 7.05
N ILE A 114 17.06 -6.76 7.51
CA ILE A 114 16.41 -5.47 7.78
C ILE A 114 16.44 -5.15 9.27
N ARG A 115 16.70 -3.88 9.61
CA ARG A 115 16.63 -3.43 11.01
C ARG A 115 15.19 -3.41 11.47
N THR A 116 14.88 -4.18 12.50
CA THR A 116 13.60 -4.11 13.21
C THR A 116 13.77 -3.53 14.60
N PHE A 117 12.68 -2.98 15.15
CA PHE A 117 12.69 -2.33 16.45
C PHE A 117 12.94 -3.33 17.60
N ASP A 118 12.20 -4.45 17.62
CA ASP A 118 12.19 -5.39 18.76
C ASP A 118 13.22 -6.51 18.63
N ARG A 119 13.54 -6.94 17.40
CA ARG A 119 14.27 -8.20 17.16
C ARG A 119 15.58 -8.00 16.41
N GLY A 120 16.09 -6.76 16.37
CA GLY A 120 17.36 -6.45 15.71
C GLY A 120 17.30 -6.72 14.20
N TRP A 121 18.31 -7.36 13.63
CA TRP A 121 18.36 -7.66 12.20
C TRP A 121 17.53 -8.91 11.89
N GLN A 122 16.52 -8.78 11.03
CA GLN A 122 15.65 -9.89 10.65
C GLN A 122 15.64 -10.08 9.12
N PRO A 123 15.51 -11.32 8.62
CA PRO A 123 15.49 -11.59 7.19
C PRO A 123 14.17 -11.16 6.55
N LEU A 124 14.25 -10.41 5.46
CA LEU A 124 13.11 -10.09 4.62
C LEU A 124 12.57 -11.35 3.95
N ARG A 125 11.25 -11.56 4.01
CA ARG A 125 10.62 -12.76 3.41
C ARG A 125 10.11 -12.49 2.01
N HIS A 126 9.57 -11.30 1.77
CA HIS A 126 9.05 -10.92 0.47
C HIS A 126 8.89 -9.41 0.31
N VAL A 127 8.93 -8.93 -0.93
CA VAL A 127 8.62 -7.54 -1.30
C VAL A 127 7.52 -7.54 -2.34
N SER A 128 6.35 -7.01 -1.98
CA SER A 128 5.26 -6.81 -2.94
C SER A 128 5.34 -5.40 -3.51
N ARG A 129 4.95 -5.24 -4.78
CA ARG A 129 4.94 -3.94 -5.47
C ARG A 129 3.60 -3.69 -6.15
N SER A 130 3.17 -2.44 -6.20
CA SER A 130 2.02 -2.02 -7.02
C SER A 130 2.27 -0.63 -7.61
N THR A 131 1.65 -0.32 -8.74
CA THR A 131 1.75 0.99 -9.38
C THR A 131 0.36 1.61 -9.45
N HIS A 132 0.25 2.85 -9.02
CA HIS A 132 -1.00 3.60 -8.91
C HIS A 132 -0.88 4.85 -9.75
N ASP A 133 -1.75 4.99 -10.74
CA ASP A 133 -1.92 6.22 -11.50
C ASP A 133 -3.07 7.02 -10.87
N PHE A 134 -2.80 8.28 -10.57
CA PHE A 134 -3.76 9.19 -9.94
C PHE A 134 -4.18 10.26 -10.93
N GLY A 135 -5.50 10.44 -11.01
CA GLY A 135 -6.10 11.56 -11.71
C GLY A 135 -5.83 12.91 -11.02
N PRO A 136 -6.26 14.01 -11.68
CA PRO A 136 -6.26 15.33 -11.07
C PRO A 136 -7.17 15.36 -9.84
N GLY A 137 -6.90 16.30 -8.91
CA GLY A 137 -7.72 16.48 -7.70
C GLY A 137 -7.38 15.55 -6.53
N PRO A 138 -8.06 15.68 -5.38
CA PRO A 138 -7.81 14.84 -4.21
C PRO A 138 -8.29 13.41 -4.46
N GLN A 139 -7.49 12.42 -4.06
CA GLN A 139 -7.85 11.00 -4.15
C GLN A 139 -7.45 10.27 -2.87
N ALA A 140 -8.27 9.32 -2.43
CA ALA A 140 -8.13 8.65 -1.14
C ALA A 140 -6.81 7.89 -0.99
N MET A 141 -6.18 7.52 -2.11
CA MET A 141 -4.93 6.77 -2.18
C MET A 141 -3.69 7.62 -2.46
N LYS A 142 -3.80 8.95 -2.59
CA LYS A 142 -2.62 9.80 -2.80
C LYS A 142 -1.67 9.70 -1.59
N PRO A 143 -0.35 9.65 -1.82
CA PRO A 143 0.60 9.44 -0.73
C PRO A 143 0.51 10.56 0.32
N VAL A 144 0.64 10.18 1.58
CA VAL A 144 0.94 11.12 2.66
C VAL A 144 2.44 11.34 2.70
N ARG A 145 2.84 12.60 2.73
CA ARG A 145 4.20 13.08 2.88
C ARG A 145 4.45 13.47 4.32
N LEU A 146 5.52 12.91 4.89
CA LEU A 146 6.12 13.33 6.13
C LEU A 146 7.47 13.99 5.81
N LYS A 147 7.59 15.31 6.01
CA LYS A 147 8.84 16.04 5.83
C LYS A 147 9.88 15.63 6.89
N PRO A 148 11.18 15.88 6.67
CA PRO A 148 12.18 15.75 7.71
C PRO A 148 11.75 16.47 8.99
N HIS A 149 12.03 15.86 10.15
CA HIS A 149 11.70 16.37 11.48
C HIS A 149 10.19 16.47 11.83
N ALA A 150 9.28 15.95 10.99
CA ALA A 150 7.84 16.07 11.21
C ALA A 150 7.28 15.26 12.38
N LEU A 151 7.96 14.19 12.81
CA LEU A 151 7.52 13.32 13.91
C LEU A 151 8.26 13.64 15.22
N ALA A 152 9.54 13.97 15.12
CA ALA A 152 10.39 14.43 16.21
C ALA A 152 11.64 15.11 15.62
N ARG A 153 12.48 15.75 16.44
CA ARG A 153 13.76 16.27 15.96
C ARG A 153 14.61 15.14 15.37
N GLY A 154 14.79 15.17 14.06
CA GLY A 154 15.59 14.19 13.31
C GLY A 154 14.76 13.03 12.77
N VAL A 155 13.43 13.03 12.97
CA VAL A 155 12.55 11.94 12.54
C VAL A 155 11.34 12.49 11.75
N PRO A 156 11.10 12.02 10.51
CA PRO A 156 12.05 11.25 9.71
C PRO A 156 13.32 12.07 9.42
N GLU A 157 14.42 11.39 9.07
CA GLU A 157 15.69 12.04 8.68
C GLU A 157 15.60 12.63 7.27
N ARG A 158 14.73 12.05 6.44
CA ARG A 158 14.47 12.44 5.05
C ARG A 158 12.97 12.44 4.80
N GLU A 159 12.53 13.01 3.68
CA GLU A 159 11.12 12.94 3.29
C GLU A 159 10.67 11.48 3.22
N LEU A 160 9.62 11.10 3.96
CA LEU A 160 9.00 9.79 3.92
C LEU A 160 7.63 9.91 3.24
N LEU A 161 7.44 9.15 2.16
CA LEU A 161 6.19 9.08 1.41
C LEU A 161 5.58 7.70 1.62
N VAL A 162 4.35 7.65 2.12
CA VAL A 162 3.63 6.41 2.41
C VAL A 162 2.18 6.52 1.97
N SER A 163 1.51 5.39 1.82
CA SER A 163 0.07 5.39 1.60
C SER A 163 -0.68 5.95 2.84
N PRO A 164 -1.89 6.49 2.68
CA PRO A 164 -2.65 7.10 3.79
C PRO A 164 -2.96 6.14 4.95
N GLY A 165 -3.09 4.85 4.66
CA GLY A 165 -3.35 3.81 5.66
C GLY A 165 -2.09 3.28 6.37
N HIS A 166 -0.89 3.60 5.87
CA HIS A 166 0.36 3.08 6.41
C HIS A 166 0.56 3.55 7.84
N ARG A 167 0.87 2.63 8.76
CA ARG A 167 1.02 3.00 10.16
C ARG A 167 2.45 3.33 10.54
N ILE A 168 2.58 4.43 11.25
CA ILE A 168 3.81 4.97 11.80
C ILE A 168 3.86 4.63 13.29
N GLY A 169 5.03 4.19 13.76
CA GLY A 169 5.28 3.90 15.17
C GLY A 169 5.43 5.20 15.96
N LEU A 170 4.66 5.33 17.05
CA LEU A 170 4.69 6.48 17.95
C LEU A 170 4.83 6.05 19.42
N PRO A 171 5.56 6.81 20.26
CA PRO A 171 6.40 7.96 19.89
C PRO A 171 7.60 7.57 19.01
N ALA A 172 8.21 8.55 18.35
CA ALA A 172 9.23 8.32 17.31
C ALA A 172 10.49 7.57 17.79
N THR A 173 10.84 7.65 19.07
CA THR A 173 12.04 7.02 19.65
C THR A 173 11.77 5.65 20.27
N ALA A 174 10.59 5.47 20.86
CA ALA A 174 10.18 4.25 21.57
C ALA A 174 8.73 3.90 21.19
N PRO A 175 8.48 3.46 19.95
CA PRO A 175 7.14 3.22 19.45
C PRO A 175 6.38 2.17 20.28
N ARG A 176 5.27 2.61 20.87
CA ARG A 176 4.34 1.80 21.68
C ARG A 176 3.01 1.57 20.96
N VAL A 177 2.66 2.44 20.03
CA VAL A 177 1.43 2.33 19.24
C VAL A 177 1.68 2.56 17.75
N LEU A 178 0.72 2.15 16.94
CA LEU A 178 0.67 2.39 15.50
C LEU A 178 -0.43 3.38 15.16
N LEU A 179 -0.10 4.45 14.42
CA LEU A 179 -1.05 5.43 13.94
C LEU A 179 -0.96 5.59 12.42
N ALA A 180 -2.10 5.49 11.73
CA ALA A 180 -2.15 5.64 10.27
C ALA A 180 -1.71 7.05 9.84
N ALA A 181 -0.90 7.14 8.77
CA ALA A 181 -0.31 8.37 8.28
C ALA A 181 -1.33 9.48 7.99
N ARG A 182 -2.52 9.14 7.47
CA ARG A 182 -3.61 10.12 7.25
C ARG A 182 -4.06 10.83 8.52
N LYS A 183 -3.95 10.17 9.68
CA LYS A 183 -4.31 10.73 10.98
C LYS A 183 -3.24 11.68 11.52
N LEU A 184 -2.06 11.73 10.91
CA LEU A 184 -0.96 12.63 11.26
C LEU A 184 -1.01 13.97 10.53
N ARG A 185 -1.97 14.20 9.62
CA ARG A 185 -2.06 15.43 8.80
C ARG A 185 -2.22 16.74 9.59
N HIS A 186 -2.56 16.66 10.88
CA HIS A 186 -2.61 17.82 11.77
C HIS A 186 -1.22 18.22 12.29
N LEU A 187 -0.19 17.37 12.14
CA LEU A 187 1.17 17.68 12.52
C LEU A 187 1.84 18.59 11.48
N ALA A 188 2.62 19.56 11.96
CA ALA A 188 3.45 20.38 11.10
C ALA A 188 4.42 19.51 10.30
N GLY A 189 4.48 19.72 8.98
CA GLY A 189 5.35 18.95 8.09
C GLY A 189 4.73 17.64 7.57
N VAL A 190 3.49 17.31 7.95
CA VAL A 190 2.73 16.20 7.36
C VAL A 190 1.65 16.75 6.42
N SER A 191 1.63 16.30 5.16
CA SER A 191 0.66 16.76 4.17
C SER A 191 0.37 15.67 3.14
N ASP A 192 -0.67 15.82 2.32
CA ASP A 192 -0.77 15.00 1.11
C ASP A 192 0.32 15.40 0.11
N ARG A 193 0.76 14.43 -0.70
CA ARG A 193 1.70 14.68 -1.80
C ARG A 193 0.96 15.31 -2.96
N ALA A 194 1.07 16.62 -3.09
CA ALA A 194 0.53 17.36 -4.22
C ALA A 194 1.11 16.86 -5.56
N ASN A 195 0.29 16.92 -6.62
CA ASN A 195 0.68 16.61 -7.99
C ASN A 195 1.28 15.21 -8.22
N CYS A 196 1.05 14.26 -7.31
CA CYS A 196 1.39 12.87 -7.54
C CYS A 196 0.43 12.30 -8.60
N ARG A 197 0.94 12.07 -9.81
CA ARG A 197 0.24 11.38 -10.90
C ARG A 197 0.55 9.88 -10.95
N LEU A 198 1.73 9.48 -10.48
CA LEU A 198 2.15 8.08 -10.45
C LEU A 198 2.83 7.78 -9.12
N ALA A 199 2.38 6.74 -8.43
CA ALA A 199 3.02 6.19 -7.24
C ALA A 199 3.33 4.72 -7.44
N ARG A 200 4.60 4.36 -7.20
CA ARG A 200 5.02 2.97 -7.09
C ARG A 200 5.15 2.65 -5.60
N TYR A 201 4.32 1.74 -5.15
CA TYR A 201 4.14 1.36 -3.76
C TYR A 201 4.78 0.00 -3.49
N PHE A 202 5.36 -0.14 -2.30
CA PHE A 202 6.09 -1.34 -1.87
C PHE A 202 5.68 -1.75 -0.45
N ASN A 203 5.56 -3.07 -0.25
CA ASN A 203 5.31 -3.69 1.05
C ASN A 203 6.46 -4.62 1.40
N LEU A 204 6.89 -4.59 2.65
CA LEU A 204 7.87 -5.54 3.18
C LEU A 204 7.11 -6.59 3.99
N LEU A 205 7.25 -7.86 3.65
CA LEU A 205 6.75 -8.97 4.46
C LEU A 205 7.93 -9.61 5.20
N MET A 206 7.77 -9.77 6.50
CA MET A 206 8.71 -10.44 7.38
C MET A 206 8.06 -11.66 8.02
N GLU A 207 8.81 -12.44 8.80
CA GLU A 207 8.25 -13.62 9.48
C GLU A 207 7.15 -13.25 10.48
N ARG A 208 7.36 -12.16 11.22
CA ARG A 208 6.36 -11.53 12.10
C ARG A 208 6.05 -10.14 11.58
N HIS A 209 4.96 -9.55 12.06
CA HIS A 209 4.76 -8.12 11.85
C HIS A 209 5.84 -7.36 12.63
N GLU A 210 6.49 -6.41 12.00
CA GLU A 210 7.62 -5.68 12.57
C GLU A 210 7.45 -4.17 12.38
N LEU A 211 8.24 -3.41 13.14
CA LEU A 211 8.54 -2.02 12.83
C LEU A 211 9.93 -1.96 12.20
N VAL A 212 10.05 -1.37 11.02
CA VAL A 212 11.31 -1.15 10.31
C VAL A 212 11.67 0.32 10.25
N ARG A 213 12.96 0.62 10.13
CA ARG A 213 13.45 2.00 10.02
C ARG A 213 13.48 2.44 8.56
N ALA A 214 12.52 3.29 8.20
CA ALA A 214 12.31 3.81 6.84
C ALA A 214 12.54 5.32 6.82
N ASN A 215 13.55 5.78 6.06
CA ASN A 215 14.00 7.19 6.05
C ASN A 215 14.21 7.77 7.47
N GLY A 216 14.63 6.94 8.42
CA GLY A 216 14.85 7.31 9.82
C GLY A 216 13.62 7.23 10.74
N ALA A 217 12.42 6.95 10.22
CA ALA A 217 11.21 6.75 11.04
C ALA A 217 10.84 5.27 11.18
N TRP A 218 10.27 4.90 12.33
CA TRP A 218 9.71 3.57 12.54
C TRP A 218 8.33 3.46 11.88
N ALA A 219 8.17 2.48 11.01
CA ALA A 219 6.93 2.23 10.28
C ALA A 219 6.68 0.72 10.16
N GLU A 220 5.41 0.32 10.06
CA GLU A 220 5.04 -1.09 10.07
C GLU A 220 5.44 -1.82 8.78
N THR A 221 5.76 -3.10 8.91
CA THR A 221 5.80 -4.03 7.78
C THR A 221 4.37 -4.47 7.41
N LEU A 222 4.21 -5.27 6.37
CA LEU A 222 2.90 -5.80 6.00
C LEU A 222 2.36 -6.75 7.08
N LEU A 223 1.25 -6.36 7.72
CA LEU A 223 0.43 -7.28 8.51
C LEU A 223 -0.37 -8.18 7.57
N VAL A 224 -0.27 -9.49 7.73
CA VAL A 224 -1.03 -10.43 6.91
C VAL A 224 -2.42 -10.64 7.50
N THR A 225 -3.40 -10.37 6.66
CA THR A 225 -4.84 -10.50 6.89
C THR A 225 -5.45 -10.93 5.56
N ASP A 226 -6.69 -11.42 5.56
CA ASP A 226 -7.35 -11.78 4.30
C ASP A 226 -7.43 -10.60 3.31
N ALA A 227 -7.57 -9.39 3.84
CA ALA A 227 -7.53 -8.17 3.04
C ALA A 227 -6.15 -7.93 2.42
N THR A 228 -5.07 -8.08 3.18
CA THR A 228 -3.71 -7.79 2.69
C THR A 228 -3.13 -8.90 1.82
N ILE A 229 -3.52 -10.16 2.02
CA ILE A 229 -3.21 -11.28 1.12
C ILE A 229 -3.66 -10.93 -0.30
N ARG A 230 -4.93 -10.57 -0.41
CA ARG A 230 -5.56 -10.15 -1.66
C ARG A 230 -4.93 -8.87 -2.21
N ALA A 231 -4.62 -7.92 -1.34
CA ALA A 231 -4.09 -6.61 -1.70
C ALA A 231 -2.69 -6.64 -2.32
N ALA A 232 -1.81 -7.41 -1.70
CA ALA A 232 -0.40 -7.46 -2.03
C ALA A 232 -0.08 -8.61 -2.99
N GLY A 233 -1.08 -9.42 -3.39
CA GLY A 233 -0.89 -10.58 -4.22
C GLY A 233 0.03 -11.61 -3.58
N LEU A 234 -0.15 -11.87 -2.27
CA LEU A 234 0.78 -12.71 -1.52
C LEU A 234 0.71 -14.17 -1.98
N PRO A 235 1.86 -14.80 -2.32
CA PRO A 235 1.93 -16.23 -2.58
C PRO A 235 1.38 -17.05 -1.41
N GLU A 236 0.67 -18.14 -1.69
CA GLU A 236 0.04 -19.01 -0.69
C GLU A 236 0.98 -19.41 0.45
N ALA A 237 2.20 -19.82 0.10
CA ALA A 237 3.24 -20.21 1.05
C ALA A 237 3.64 -19.11 2.06
N LEU A 238 3.32 -17.84 1.78
CA LEU A 238 3.64 -16.69 2.63
C LEU A 238 2.43 -16.16 3.42
N GLN A 239 1.22 -16.65 3.14
CA GLN A 239 -0.01 -16.15 3.75
C GLN A 239 -0.15 -16.49 5.23
N GLY A 240 0.64 -17.42 5.76
CA GLY A 240 0.68 -17.76 7.20
C GLY A 240 1.53 -16.82 8.05
N LEU A 241 2.40 -16.01 7.44
CA LEU A 241 3.38 -15.17 8.16
C LEU A 241 2.74 -13.90 8.72
N ALA A 242 3.38 -13.26 9.70
CA ALA A 242 3.04 -11.90 10.15
C ALA A 242 1.55 -11.61 10.39
N ARG A 243 0.80 -12.57 10.96
CA ARG A 243 -0.64 -12.43 11.25
C ARG A 243 -0.97 -11.74 12.57
N GLN A 244 0.02 -11.56 13.43
CA GLN A 244 -0.14 -10.90 14.73
C GLN A 244 0.50 -9.51 14.71
N MET A 245 -0.25 -8.51 15.17
CA MET A 245 0.22 -7.13 15.20
C MET A 245 1.23 -6.91 16.33
N VAL A 246 2.38 -6.33 15.98
CA VAL A 246 3.51 -6.05 16.89
C VAL A 246 3.22 -4.99 17.95
N ARG A 247 2.25 -4.10 17.68
CA ARG A 247 1.83 -3.01 18.57
C ARG A 247 0.34 -2.73 18.34
N PRO A 248 -0.40 -2.26 19.36
CA PRO A 248 -1.80 -1.88 19.21
C PRO A 248 -1.97 -0.63 18.33
N LEU A 249 -3.20 -0.46 17.82
CA LEU A 249 -3.59 0.70 17.03
C LEU A 249 -4.06 1.85 17.92
N ALA A 250 -3.61 3.06 17.63
CA ALA A 250 -4.20 4.26 18.18
C ALA A 250 -5.32 4.78 17.26
N ALA A 251 -6.45 5.20 17.84
CA ALA A 251 -7.55 5.79 17.07
C ALA A 251 -7.24 7.24 16.67
N ASN A 252 -6.41 7.96 17.42
CA ASN A 252 -6.05 9.35 17.15
C ASN A 252 -4.69 9.72 17.78
N ALA A 253 -4.22 10.94 17.52
CA ALA A 253 -2.94 11.42 18.04
C ALA A 253 -2.92 11.61 19.56
N ALA A 254 -4.05 11.97 20.17
CA ALA A 254 -4.14 12.11 21.62
C ALA A 254 -3.96 10.77 22.33
N GLU A 255 -4.55 9.68 21.80
CA GLU A 255 -4.30 8.33 22.29
C GLU A 255 -2.85 7.89 22.07
N ALA A 256 -2.26 8.25 20.92
CA ALA A 256 -0.85 7.96 20.67
C ALA A 256 0.09 8.69 21.63
N ALA A 257 -0.27 9.91 22.06
CA ALA A 257 0.44 10.66 23.07
C ALA A 257 0.22 10.13 24.50
N ARG A 258 -0.97 9.60 24.83
CA ARG A 258 -1.27 9.03 26.16
C ARG A 258 -0.61 7.68 26.41
N GLY A 259 -0.30 6.91 25.37
CA GLY A 259 0.49 5.67 25.48
C GLY A 259 1.96 5.89 25.91
N VAL A 260 2.36 7.13 26.21
CA VAL A 260 3.69 7.54 26.69
C VAL A 260 3.81 7.44 28.21
N GLU A 261 2.71 7.39 28.97
CA GLU A 261 2.70 7.47 30.44
C GLU A 261 2.38 6.15 31.17
N ALA A 262 2.30 5.02 30.46
CA ALA A 262 2.07 3.68 31.06
C ALA A 262 3.28 2.75 30.91
#